data_AF-A0A4Y3QRS4-F1
#
_entry.id   AF-A0A4Y3QRS4-F1
#
_cell.length_a   1.000
_cell.length_b   1.000
_cell.length_c   1.000
_cell.angle_alpha   90.00
_cell.angle_beta   90.00
_cell.angle_gamma   90.00
#
_symmetry.space_group_name_H-M   'P 1'
#
loop_
_entity.id
_entity.type
_entity.pdbx_description
1 polymer ?
#
loop_
_entity_poly.entity_id
_entity_poly.type
_entity_poly.pdbx_seq_one_letter_code
_entity_poly.pdbx_strand_id
1 'polypeptide(L)'
;MLRAFRDDAELARERMRARGSRHPFGAGEHLTDLTQQSFAPFPFVPPVRTGAFGPVYEVRDYHLRPGGLPATLAGWRRALPARHRVDPLTVVMYALDGPDRIVQIWPFESLDERVALRRTLYTDGVWPPPAPRTTSSKPPRPSPGPPRSHR
;
A
#
# COMPACT_ATOMS: atom_id res chain seq x y z
N MET A 1 -4.32 -6.48 12.88
CA MET A 1 -3.57 -7.71 12.56
C MET A 1 -3.88 -8.12 11.13
N LEU A 2 -2.87 -8.42 10.30
CA LEU A 2 -3.07 -8.93 8.93
C LEU A 2 -3.10 -10.47 8.96
N ARG A 3 -4.01 -11.08 8.20
CA ARG A 3 -4.17 -12.53 8.08
C ARG A 3 -4.51 -12.90 6.63
N ALA A 4 -4.02 -14.04 6.18
CA ALA A 4 -4.35 -14.61 4.88
C ALA A 4 -5.36 -15.75 5.05
N PHE A 5 -6.23 -15.92 4.05
CA PHE A 5 -7.26 -16.96 4.00
C PHE A 5 -7.19 -17.65 2.65
N ARG A 6 -7.53 -18.94 2.60
CA ARG A 6 -7.52 -19.72 1.34
C ARG A 6 -8.64 -19.33 0.41
N ASP A 7 -9.80 -18.98 0.97
CA ASP A 7 -11.01 -18.64 0.24
C ASP A 7 -11.92 -17.69 1.04
N ASP A 8 -12.95 -17.18 0.36
CA ASP A 8 -13.93 -16.24 0.92
C ASP A 8 -14.75 -16.88 2.06
N ALA A 9 -14.96 -18.19 2.03
CA ALA A 9 -15.72 -18.89 3.06
C ALA A 9 -14.92 -18.97 4.38
N GLU A 10 -13.60 -19.17 4.30
CA GLU A 10 -12.69 -19.14 5.44
C GLU A 10 -12.58 -17.74 6.04
N LEU A 11 -12.46 -16.72 5.19
CA LEU A 11 -12.53 -15.32 5.59
C LEU A 11 -13.84 -14.99 6.33
N ALA A 12 -14.99 -15.42 5.78
CA ALA A 12 -16.29 -15.20 6.40
C ALA A 12 -16.43 -15.90 7.76
N ARG A 13 -15.99 -17.17 7.86
CA ARG A 13 -15.97 -17.92 9.12
C ARG A 13 -15.11 -17.23 10.18
N GLU A 14 -13.92 -16.75 9.81
CA GLU A 14 -13.03 -16.04 10.73
C GLU A 14 -13.66 -14.73 11.24
N ARG A 15 -14.35 -13.98 10.37
CA ARG A 15 -15.07 -12.76 10.79
C ARG A 15 -16.13 -13.07 11.83
N MET A 16 -16.93 -14.12 11.62
CA MET A 16 -17.95 -14.53 12.58
C MET A 16 -17.33 -15.02 13.90
N ARG A 17 -16.25 -15.81 13.84
CA ARG A 17 -15.50 -16.25 15.03
C ARG A 17 -15.00 -15.05 15.85
N ALA A 18 -14.38 -14.07 15.19
CA ALA A 18 -13.82 -12.90 15.86
C ALA A 18 -14.90 -12.05 16.53
N ARG A 19 -16.05 -11.86 15.87
CA ARG A 19 -17.21 -11.13 16.44
C ARG A 19 -17.83 -11.82 17.65
N GLY A 20 -17.88 -13.15 17.65
CA GLY A 20 -18.42 -13.94 18.77
C GLY A 20 -17.45 -14.11 19.94
N SER A 21 -16.19 -13.66 19.80
CA SER A 21 -15.15 -13.87 20.81
C SER A 21 -14.96 -12.64 21.68
N ARG A 22 -14.80 -12.86 23.00
CA ARG A 22 -14.34 -11.82 23.93
C ARG A 22 -12.84 -11.54 23.81
N HIS A 23 -12.08 -12.45 23.19
CA HIS A 23 -10.63 -12.38 23.05
C HIS A 23 -10.18 -12.81 21.64
N PRO A 24 -10.62 -12.13 20.57
CA PRO A 24 -10.47 -12.62 19.18
C PRO A 24 -9.01 -12.80 18.75
N PHE A 25 -8.10 -12.02 19.32
CA PHE A 25 -6.67 -11.98 19.00
C PHE A 25 -5.77 -11.91 20.24
N GLY A 26 -6.22 -12.42 21.39
CA GLY A 26 -5.42 -12.41 22.64
C GLY A 26 -5.28 -11.03 23.30
N ALA A 27 -6.02 -10.02 22.84
CA ALA A 27 -6.00 -8.65 23.38
C ALA A 27 -6.93 -8.44 24.61
N GLY A 28 -7.40 -9.53 25.24
CA GLY A 28 -7.96 -9.50 26.59
C GLY A 28 -9.17 -8.58 26.80
N GLU A 29 -9.28 -8.08 28.03
CA GLU A 29 -10.29 -7.12 28.51
C GLU A 29 -10.01 -5.67 28.04
N HIS A 30 -8.84 -5.42 27.44
CA HIS A 30 -8.44 -4.08 26.99
C HIS A 30 -8.95 -3.73 25.59
N LEU A 31 -9.48 -4.71 24.85
CA LEU A 31 -10.03 -4.49 23.52
C LEU A 31 -11.45 -3.91 23.62
N THR A 32 -11.59 -2.62 23.32
CA THR A 32 -12.89 -1.91 23.38
C THR A 32 -13.65 -1.92 22.06
N ASP A 33 -12.96 -2.08 20.94
CA ASP A 33 -13.57 -2.12 19.60
C ASP A 33 -12.80 -3.07 18.67
N LEU A 34 -13.49 -3.60 17.66
CA LEU A 34 -12.93 -4.43 16.62
C LEU A 34 -13.47 -4.04 15.24
N THR A 35 -12.60 -3.43 14.43
CA THR A 35 -12.85 -3.21 13.00
C THR A 35 -12.13 -4.27 12.15
N GLN A 36 -12.87 -4.87 11.21
CA GLN A 36 -12.34 -5.87 10.27
C GLN A 36 -12.59 -5.42 8.83
N GLN A 37 -11.55 -5.48 8.01
CA GLN A 37 -11.60 -5.09 6.60
C GLN A 37 -10.98 -6.19 5.74
N SER A 38 -11.68 -6.53 4.67
CA SER A 38 -11.30 -7.54 3.69
C SER A 38 -10.59 -6.88 2.51
N PHE A 39 -9.58 -7.58 1.99
CA PHE A 39 -8.81 -7.14 0.84
C PHE A 39 -8.53 -8.32 -0.08
N ALA A 40 -8.44 -8.05 -1.39
CA ALA A 40 -7.94 -9.00 -2.36
C ALA A 40 -6.56 -8.58 -2.87
N PRO A 41 -5.61 -9.51 -3.06
CA PRO A 41 -4.31 -9.19 -3.62
C PRO A 41 -4.45 -8.75 -5.09
N PHE A 42 -3.47 -8.03 -5.59
CA PHE A 42 -3.40 -7.81 -7.04
C PHE A 42 -3.21 -9.17 -7.75
N PRO A 43 -3.99 -9.48 -8.80
CA PRO A 43 -4.09 -10.84 -9.35
C PRO A 43 -2.82 -11.36 -10.04
N PHE A 44 -1.82 -10.50 -10.21
CA PHE A 44 -0.53 -10.82 -10.83
C PHE A 44 0.65 -10.74 -9.85
N VAL A 45 0.38 -10.49 -8.57
CA VAL A 45 1.40 -10.47 -7.53
C VAL A 45 1.42 -11.85 -6.87
N PRO A 46 2.59 -12.49 -6.71
CA PRO A 46 2.70 -13.77 -6.01
C PRO A 46 2.13 -13.69 -4.57
N PRO A 47 1.75 -14.83 -3.98
CA PRO A 47 1.32 -14.88 -2.59
C PRO A 47 2.34 -14.22 -1.64
N VAL A 48 1.82 -13.54 -0.61
CA VAL A 48 2.65 -12.88 0.39
C VAL A 48 3.58 -13.89 1.05
N ARG A 49 4.88 -13.60 1.06
CA ARG A 49 5.88 -14.38 1.78
C ARG A 49 6.12 -13.74 3.14
N THR A 50 6.04 -14.53 4.21
CA THR A 50 6.44 -14.10 5.55
C THR A 50 7.96 -14.25 5.73
N GLY A 51 8.54 -13.43 6.61
CA GLY A 51 9.97 -13.43 6.85
C GLY A 51 10.44 -12.21 7.64
N ALA A 52 11.75 -12.15 7.90
CA ALA A 52 12.41 -10.98 8.43
C ALA A 52 12.84 -10.09 7.26
N PHE A 53 12.34 -8.85 7.22
CA PHE A 53 12.59 -7.91 6.12
C PHE A 53 13.19 -6.56 6.59
N GLY A 54 13.66 -6.51 7.83
CA GLY A 54 14.11 -5.28 8.48
C GLY A 54 13.07 -4.70 9.45
N PRO A 55 13.46 -3.69 10.25
CA PRO A 55 12.60 -3.11 11.29
C PRO A 55 11.64 -2.03 10.78
N VAL A 56 11.82 -1.53 9.55
CA VAL A 56 11.04 -0.41 9.01
C VAL A 56 10.00 -0.90 8.01
N TYR A 57 8.76 -0.47 8.18
CA TYR A 57 7.67 -0.77 7.23
C TYR A 57 6.96 0.51 6.80
N GLU A 58 6.95 0.79 5.49
CA GLU A 58 6.13 1.84 4.89
C GLU A 58 4.78 1.23 4.47
N VAL A 59 3.72 1.59 5.20
CA VAL A 59 2.33 1.29 4.82
C VAL A 59 1.76 2.50 4.10
N ARG A 60 1.22 2.30 2.90
CA ARG A 60 0.55 3.36 2.13
C ARG A 60 -0.87 2.93 1.84
N ASP A 61 -1.82 3.82 2.13
CA ASP A 61 -3.25 3.65 1.87
C ASP A 61 -3.70 4.75 0.90
N TYR A 62 -4.12 4.35 -0.30
CA TYR A 62 -4.51 5.25 -1.37
C TYR A 62 -5.94 5.04 -1.80
N HIS A 63 -6.76 6.06 -1.56
CA HIS A 63 -8.10 6.14 -2.07
C HIS A 63 -8.08 6.34 -3.59
N LEU A 64 -8.86 5.51 -4.28
CA LEU A 64 -9.05 5.60 -5.70
C LEU A 64 -10.26 6.47 -6.02
N ARG A 65 -10.25 7.07 -7.20
CA ARG A 65 -11.48 7.59 -7.78
C ARG A 65 -12.40 6.41 -8.13
N PRO A 66 -13.73 6.57 -8.05
CA PRO A 66 -14.68 5.53 -8.47
C PRO A 66 -14.33 4.99 -9.87
N GLY A 67 -14.25 3.66 -10.00
CA GLY A 67 -13.85 3.00 -11.25
C GLY A 67 -12.36 3.09 -11.59
N GLY A 68 -11.51 3.59 -10.69
CA GLY A 68 -10.07 3.75 -10.90
C GLY A 68 -9.25 2.48 -10.74
N LEU A 69 -9.82 1.40 -10.19
CA LEU A 69 -9.12 0.15 -9.92
C LEU A 69 -8.54 -0.52 -11.19
N PRO A 70 -9.27 -0.67 -12.32
CA PRO A 70 -8.72 -1.30 -13.52
C PRO A 70 -7.48 -0.59 -14.08
N ALA A 71 -7.52 0.74 -14.16
CA ALA A 71 -6.38 1.53 -14.62
C ALA A 71 -5.19 1.43 -13.66
N THR A 72 -5.47 1.38 -12.35
CA THR A 72 -4.44 1.17 -11.31
C THR A 72 -3.78 -0.19 -11.49
N LEU A 73 -4.56 -1.27 -11.58
CA LEU A 73 -4.05 -2.63 -11.82
C LEU A 73 -3.19 -2.71 -13.08
N ALA A 74 -3.62 -2.10 -14.19
CA ALA A 74 -2.87 -2.08 -15.44
C ALA A 74 -1.53 -1.32 -15.31
N GLY A 75 -1.54 -0.14 -14.66
CA GLY A 75 -0.33 0.64 -14.40
C GLY A 75 0.68 -0.12 -13.55
N TRP A 76 0.20 -0.76 -12.48
CA TRP A 76 1.03 -1.59 -11.61
C TRP A 76 1.58 -2.83 -12.31
N ARG A 77 0.77 -3.55 -13.09
CA ARG A 77 1.21 -4.73 -13.84
C ARG A 77 2.40 -4.42 -14.75
N ARG A 78 2.42 -3.23 -15.35
CA ARG A 78 3.52 -2.78 -16.21
C ARG A 78 4.76 -2.36 -15.43
N ALA A 79 4.60 -1.58 -14.35
CA ALA A 79 5.73 -0.97 -13.65
C ALA A 79 6.37 -1.87 -12.58
N LEU A 80 5.60 -2.78 -11.98
CA LEU A 80 6.04 -3.58 -10.86
C LEU A 80 7.26 -4.48 -11.16
N PRO A 81 7.39 -5.15 -12.32
CA PRO A 81 8.55 -6.01 -12.58
C PRO A 81 9.90 -5.27 -12.54
N ALA A 82 9.96 -4.03 -13.02
CA ALA A 82 11.17 -3.22 -12.97
C ALA A 82 11.45 -2.74 -11.54
N ARG A 83 10.42 -2.25 -10.83
CA ARG A 83 10.57 -1.82 -9.43
C ARG A 83 11.00 -2.97 -8.52
N HIS A 84 10.44 -4.16 -8.68
CA HIS A 84 10.70 -5.30 -7.79
C HIS A 84 12.16 -5.77 -7.80
N ARG A 85 12.95 -5.38 -8.81
CA ARG A 85 14.40 -5.63 -8.85
C ARG A 85 15.21 -4.68 -7.96
N VAL A 86 14.65 -3.51 -7.65
CA VAL A 86 15.28 -2.46 -6.84
C VAL A 86 14.73 -2.49 -5.42
N ASP A 87 13.41 -2.59 -5.29
CA ASP A 87 12.65 -2.55 -4.04
C ASP A 87 11.57 -3.64 -4.10
N PRO A 88 11.81 -4.83 -3.52
CA PRO A 88 10.87 -5.94 -3.56
C PRO A 88 9.60 -5.68 -2.73
N LEU A 89 8.47 -5.56 -3.43
CA LEU A 89 7.13 -5.50 -2.82
C LEU A 89 6.80 -6.75 -1.99
N THR A 90 6.29 -6.55 -0.76
CA THR A 90 5.73 -7.63 0.07
C THR A 90 4.21 -7.78 -0.07
N VAL A 91 3.46 -6.67 -0.01
CA VAL A 91 1.99 -6.71 -0.08
C VAL A 91 1.47 -5.56 -0.93
N VAL A 92 0.62 -5.85 -1.91
CA VAL A 92 -0.30 -4.88 -2.50
C VAL A 92 -1.67 -5.53 -2.69
N MET A 93 -2.70 -4.82 -2.23
CA MET A 93 -4.06 -5.33 -2.19
C MET A 93 -5.07 -4.19 -2.35
N TYR A 94 -6.26 -4.49 -2.85
CA TYR A 94 -7.37 -3.54 -2.94
C TYR A 94 -8.49 -3.93 -1.97
N ALA A 95 -9.16 -2.92 -1.41
CA ALA A 95 -10.22 -3.15 -0.44
C ALA A 95 -11.45 -3.81 -1.10
N LEU A 96 -12.03 -4.79 -0.41
CA LEU A 96 -13.34 -5.38 -0.74
C LEU A 96 -14.46 -4.76 0.09
N ASP A 97 -14.10 -4.15 1.22
CA ASP A 97 -15.02 -3.46 2.12
C ASP A 97 -14.77 -1.94 2.07
N GLY A 98 -15.85 -1.16 2.09
CA GLY A 98 -15.77 0.30 2.20
C GLY A 98 -15.34 1.00 0.90
N PRO A 99 -14.71 2.18 0.97
CA PRO A 99 -14.36 2.96 -0.22
C PRO A 99 -13.25 2.29 -1.05
N ASP A 100 -13.30 2.50 -2.38
CA ASP A 100 -12.27 2.05 -3.30
C ASP A 100 -10.90 2.60 -2.88
N ARG A 101 -9.99 1.70 -2.49
CA ARG A 101 -8.62 2.05 -2.12
C ARG A 101 -7.68 0.87 -2.29
N ILE A 102 -6.39 1.17 -2.35
CA ILE A 102 -5.33 0.16 -2.31
C ILE A 102 -4.46 0.36 -1.08
N VAL A 103 -4.02 -0.76 -0.50
CA VAL A 103 -3.01 -0.76 0.55
C VAL A 103 -1.77 -1.47 0.04
N GLN A 104 -0.62 -0.88 0.30
CA GLN A 104 0.68 -1.45 -0.04
C GLN A 104 1.60 -1.39 1.18
N ILE A 105 2.40 -2.44 1.37
CA ILE A 105 3.35 -2.57 2.49
C ILE A 105 4.74 -2.87 1.92
N TRP A 106 5.70 -2.04 2.30
CA TRP A 106 7.10 -2.10 1.86
C TRP A 106 8.01 -2.19 3.07
N PRO A 107 8.76 -3.27 3.24
CA PRO A 107 9.76 -3.36 4.28
C PRO A 107 11.08 -2.71 3.82
N PHE A 108 11.83 -2.18 4.79
CA PHE A 108 13.16 -1.64 4.62
C PHE A 108 14.02 -1.99 5.83
N GLU A 109 15.33 -2.13 5.60
CA GLU A 109 16.33 -2.30 6.64
C GLU A 109 16.50 -1.02 7.47
N SER A 110 16.33 0.15 6.84
CA SER A 110 16.42 1.44 7.52
C SER A 110 15.64 2.56 6.81
N LEU A 111 15.45 3.69 7.50
CA LEU A 111 14.87 4.89 6.90
C LEU A 111 15.77 5.49 5.80
N ASP A 112 17.10 5.36 5.93
CA ASP A 112 18.06 5.86 4.94
C ASP A 112 17.99 5.04 3.65
N GLU A 113 17.93 3.71 3.77
CA GLU A 113 17.71 2.82 2.62
C GLU A 113 16.41 3.16 1.90
N ARG A 114 15.31 3.36 2.65
CA ARG A 114 14.04 3.79 2.08
C ARG A 114 14.19 5.06 1.24
N VAL A 115 14.88 6.07 1.76
CA VAL A 115 15.09 7.34 1.05
C VAL A 115 15.93 7.13 -0.21
N ALA A 116 17.01 6.36 -0.12
CA ALA A 116 17.90 6.06 -1.24
C ALA A 116 17.16 5.32 -2.37
N LEU A 117 16.48 4.21 -2.07
CA LEU A 117 15.74 3.42 -3.06
C LEU A 117 14.65 4.23 -3.76
N ARG A 118 13.91 5.04 -3.01
CA ARG A 118 12.87 5.91 -3.58
C ARG A 118 13.43 6.97 -4.51
N ARG A 119 14.60 7.54 -4.18
CA ARG A 119 15.30 8.50 -5.04
C ARG A 119 15.73 7.84 -6.35
N THR A 120 16.37 6.67 -6.27
CA THR A 120 16.78 5.89 -7.44
C THR A 120 15.61 5.57 -8.36
N LEU A 121 14.53 4.98 -7.81
CA LEU A 121 13.33 4.64 -8.58
C LEU A 121 12.69 5.83 -9.31
N TYR A 122 12.74 7.02 -8.70
CA TYR A 122 12.23 8.25 -9.29
C TYR A 122 13.16 8.79 -10.38
N THR A 123 14.47 8.86 -10.11
CA THR A 123 15.48 9.33 -11.07
C THR A 123 15.52 8.46 -12.31
N ASP A 124 15.38 7.14 -12.16
CA ASP A 124 15.41 6.19 -13.26
C ASP A 124 14.08 6.12 -14.03
N GLY A 125 13.06 6.86 -13.60
CA GLY A 125 11.73 6.85 -14.21
C GLY A 125 10.98 5.52 -14.09
N VAL A 126 11.46 4.61 -13.24
CA VAL A 126 10.85 3.29 -12.98
C VAL A 126 9.53 3.44 -12.22
N TRP A 127 9.44 4.44 -11.33
CA TRP A 127 8.27 4.67 -10.49
C TRP A 127 8.02 6.17 -10.26
N PRO A 128 6.75 6.65 -10.18
CA PRO A 128 5.48 5.92 -10.17
C PRO A 128 4.95 5.47 -11.54
N PRO A 129 4.00 4.52 -11.59
CA PRO A 129 3.27 4.22 -12.82
C PRO A 129 2.62 5.51 -13.32
N PRO A 130 2.54 5.70 -14.65
CA PRO A 130 1.78 6.80 -15.22
C PRO A 130 0.38 6.83 -14.63
N ALA A 131 0.02 7.94 -14.01
CA ALA A 131 -1.36 8.15 -13.57
C ALA A 131 -2.27 8.10 -14.81
N PRO A 132 -3.45 7.46 -14.74
CA PRO A 132 -4.43 7.60 -15.81
C PRO A 132 -4.72 9.10 -16.00
N ARG A 133 -4.86 9.55 -17.25
CA ARG A 133 -5.21 10.94 -17.63
C ARG A 133 -6.53 11.35 -16.97
N THR A 134 -6.42 11.78 -15.74
CA THR A 134 -7.40 12.54 -14.98
C THR A 134 -6.67 13.82 -14.62
N THR A 135 -7.36 14.95 -14.76
CA THR A 135 -6.84 16.30 -14.54
C THR A 135 -6.11 16.38 -13.20
N SER A 136 -4.79 16.18 -13.24
CA SER A 136 -3.93 16.42 -12.10
C SER A 136 -3.68 17.91 -12.07
N SER A 137 -4.37 18.59 -11.15
CA SER A 137 -3.83 19.81 -10.57
C SER A 137 -2.51 19.43 -9.90
N LYS A 138 -1.44 19.46 -10.69
CA LYS A 138 -0.09 19.52 -10.16
C LYS A 138 -0.06 20.73 -9.22
N PRO A 139 0.33 20.61 -7.93
CA PRO A 139 0.54 21.79 -7.12
C PRO A 139 1.59 22.65 -7.86
N PRO A 140 1.36 23.98 -7.97
CA PRO A 140 2.29 24.84 -8.68
C PRO A 140 3.69 24.68 -8.07
N ARG A 141 4.71 24.61 -8.93
CA ARG A 141 6.09 24.71 -8.47
C ARG A 141 6.20 26.02 -7.65
N PRO A 142 6.84 26.02 -6.48
CA PRO A 142 7.07 27.27 -5.78
C PRO A 142 7.83 28.21 -6.72
N SER A 143 7.27 29.41 -6.93
CA SER A 143 7.93 30.46 -7.71
C SER A 143 9.31 30.72 -7.11
N PRO A 144 10.34 30.95 -7.93
CA PRO A 144 11.62 31.42 -7.40
C PRO A 144 11.35 32.73 -6.64
N GLY A 145 11.69 32.73 -5.34
CA GLY A 145 11.56 33.91 -4.50
C GLY A 145 12.33 35.08 -5.12
N PRO A 146 11.88 36.33 -4.89
CA PRO A 146 12.55 37.49 -5.46
C PRO A 146 14.01 37.57 -4.98
N PRO A 147 14.94 38.07 -5.82
CA PRO A 147 16.33 38.21 -5.45
C PRO A 147 16.43 39.10 -4.21
N ARG A 148 17.15 38.61 -3.19
CA ARG A 148 17.46 39.40 -2.00
C ARG A 148 18.30 40.60 -2.41
N SER A 149 17.74 41.80 -2.27
CA SER A 149 18.53 43.02 -2.32
C SER A 149 19.39 43.07 -1.05
N HIS A 150 20.69 42.95 -1.22
CA HIS A 150 21.64 43.35 -0.19
C HIS A 150 21.66 44.87 -0.14
N ARG A 151 21.25 45.42 1.01
CA ARG A 151 21.71 46.71 1.51
C ARG A 151 22.61 46.45 2.69
#